data_AF-A0A7R9LYH3-F1
#
_entry.id   AF-A0A7R9LYH3-F1
#
_cell.length_a   1.000
_cell.length_b   1.000
_cell.length_c   1.000
_cell.angle_alpha   90.00
_cell.angle_beta   90.00
_cell.angle_gamma   90.00
#
_symmetry.space_group_name_H-M   'P 1'
#
loop_
_entity.id
_entity.type
_entity.pdbx_description
1 polymer ?
#
loop_
_entity_poly.entity_id
_entity_poly.type
_entity_poly.pdbx_seq_one_letter_code
_entity_poly.pdbx_strand_id
1 'polypeptide(L)'
;MSDAVVNVEKEVDKVVNKFHELRKHNEQTLEELIQQIKGYHRDLQTLSAPGNELTEIQCDLMYDNVIKKVRNTITQFSGEHRDIHSSVSRIGKAIDKNFISDYASVNNDTVFESAANTQILNQVIVEHFLRQGMLE
;
A
#
# COMPACT_ATOMS: atom_id res chain seq x y z
N MET A 1 6.45 -4.77 22.94
CA MET A 1 6.72 -4.38 21.53
C MET A 1 6.74 -2.86 21.51
N SER A 2 7.75 -2.22 20.90
CA SER A 2 7.87 -0.75 20.94
C SER A 2 6.63 -0.09 20.33
N ASP A 3 6.11 0.97 20.94
CA ASP A 3 4.94 1.73 20.44
C ASP A 3 5.11 2.18 18.98
N ALA A 4 6.35 2.42 18.57
CA ALA A 4 6.74 2.72 17.19
C ALA A 4 6.32 1.60 16.20
N VAL A 5 6.55 0.35 16.56
CA VAL A 5 6.19 -0.83 15.74
C VAL A 5 4.68 -0.94 15.64
N VAL A 6 3.96 -0.82 16.76
CA VAL A 6 2.50 -0.91 16.82
C VAL A 6 1.84 0.18 15.95
N ASN A 7 2.41 1.38 15.93
CA ASN A 7 1.90 2.49 15.11
C ASN A 7 2.08 2.26 13.60
N VAL A 8 3.20 1.68 13.19
CA VAL A 8 3.42 1.33 11.77
C VAL A 8 2.54 0.16 11.37
N GLU A 9 2.44 -0.87 12.23
CA GLU A 9 1.59 -2.05 11.99
C GLU A 9 0.13 -1.67 11.76
N LYS A 10 -0.41 -0.72 12.54
CA LYS A 10 -1.76 -0.17 12.31
C LYS A 10 -1.96 0.45 10.92
N GLU A 11 -0.96 1.13 10.38
CA GLU A 11 -1.05 1.71 9.03
C GLU A 11 -0.90 0.63 7.95
N VAL A 12 -0.06 -0.38 8.18
CA VAL A 12 0.05 -1.56 7.31
C VAL A 12 -1.28 -2.28 7.22
N ASP A 13 -1.92 -2.58 8.36
CA ASP A 13 -3.22 -3.28 8.40
C ASP A 13 -4.30 -2.52 7.64
N LYS A 14 -4.36 -1.19 7.79
CA LYS A 14 -5.31 -0.35 7.03
C LYS A 14 -5.11 -0.48 5.52
N VAL A 15 -3.85 -0.47 5.07
CA VAL A 15 -3.54 -0.61 3.65
C VAL A 15 -3.86 -2.01 3.15
N VAL A 16 -3.48 -3.05 3.89
CA VAL A 16 -3.77 -4.45 3.53
C VAL A 16 -5.27 -4.70 3.41
N ASN A 17 -6.06 -4.20 4.36
CA ASN A 17 -7.52 -4.31 4.32
C ASN A 17 -8.10 -3.59 3.10
N LYS A 18 -7.66 -2.36 2.82
CA LYS A 18 -8.08 -1.61 1.63
C LYS A 18 -7.74 -2.35 0.33
N PHE A 19 -6.56 -2.96 0.24
CA PHE A 19 -6.18 -3.80 -0.91
C PHE A 19 -7.09 -5.03 -1.07
N HIS A 20 -7.42 -5.70 0.03
CA HIS A 20 -8.31 -6.86 0.00
C HIS A 20 -9.72 -6.49 -0.47
N GLU A 21 -10.28 -5.39 0.04
CA GLU A 21 -11.59 -4.89 -0.35
C GLU A 21 -11.64 -4.50 -1.83
N LEU A 22 -10.65 -3.72 -2.29
CA LEU A 22 -10.54 -3.33 -3.69
C LEU A 22 -10.36 -4.55 -4.61
N ARG A 23 -9.49 -5.49 -4.24
CA ARG A 23 -9.29 -6.71 -5.01
C ARG A 23 -10.59 -7.49 -5.14
N LYS A 24 -11.30 -7.73 -4.04
CA LYS A 24 -12.56 -8.47 -4.03
C LYS A 24 -13.60 -7.78 -4.91
N HIS A 25 -13.78 -6.46 -4.76
CA HIS A 25 -14.71 -5.69 -5.57
C HIS A 25 -14.36 -5.76 -7.06
N ASN A 26 -13.08 -5.65 -7.39
CA ASN A 26 -12.62 -5.59 -8.78
C ASN A 26 -12.69 -6.96 -9.45
N GLU A 27 -12.37 -8.05 -8.74
CA GLU A 27 -12.57 -9.41 -9.23
C GLU A 27 -14.04 -9.69 -9.54
N GLN A 28 -14.96 -9.30 -8.64
CA GLN A 28 -16.41 -9.44 -8.87
C GLN A 28 -16.88 -8.63 -10.09
N THR A 29 -16.47 -7.36 -10.15
CA THR A 29 -16.85 -6.46 -11.25
C THR A 29 -16.34 -6.95 -12.61
N LEU A 30 -15.09 -7.45 -12.66
CA LEU A 30 -14.53 -8.03 -13.88
C LEU A 30 -15.25 -9.30 -14.30
N GLU A 31 -15.56 -10.19 -13.36
CA GLU A 31 -16.28 -11.43 -13.68
C GLU A 31 -17.66 -11.11 -14.26
N GLU A 32 -18.42 -10.21 -13.64
CA GLU A 32 -19.71 -9.76 -14.14
C GLU A 32 -19.62 -9.15 -15.55
N LEU A 33 -18.61 -8.30 -15.78
CA LEU A 33 -18.37 -7.67 -17.08
C LEU A 33 -18.00 -8.70 -18.16
N ILE A 34 -17.15 -9.68 -17.82
CA ILE A 34 -16.77 -10.79 -18.70
C ILE A 34 -18.00 -11.63 -19.05
N GLN A 35 -18.85 -11.97 -18.07
CA GLN A 35 -20.07 -12.73 -18.31
C GLN A 35 -21.06 -11.97 -19.21
N GLN A 36 -21.21 -10.66 -19.00
CA GLN A 36 -22.03 -9.80 -19.86
C GLN A 36 -21.51 -9.79 -21.31
N ILE A 37 -20.21 -9.57 -21.51
CA ILE A 37 -19.59 -9.58 -22.85
C ILE A 37 -19.78 -10.94 -23.54
N LYS A 38 -19.59 -12.05 -22.82
CA LYS A 38 -19.83 -13.40 -23.34
C LYS A 38 -21.29 -13.63 -23.73
N GLY A 39 -22.23 -13.10 -22.94
CA GLY A 39 -23.66 -13.12 -23.25
C GLY A 39 -23.95 -12.41 -24.57
N TYR A 40 -23.53 -11.15 -24.69
CA TYR A 40 -23.69 -10.38 -25.92
C TYR A 40 -23.05 -11.06 -27.13
N HIS A 41 -21.85 -11.63 -26.98
CA HIS A 41 -21.20 -12.36 -28.07
C HIS A 41 -22.04 -13.55 -28.57
N ARG A 42 -22.62 -14.33 -27.65
CA ARG A 42 -23.48 -15.47 -27.99
C ARG A 42 -24.78 -15.03 -28.68
N ASP A 43 -25.38 -13.95 -28.19
CA ASP A 43 -26.61 -13.41 -28.76
C ASP A 43 -26.36 -12.91 -30.19
N LEU A 44 -25.25 -12.21 -30.40
CA LEU A 44 -24.82 -11.76 -31.73
C LEU A 44 -24.57 -12.94 -32.68
N GLN A 45 -23.92 -14.01 -32.23
CA GLN A 45 -23.71 -15.22 -33.03
C GLN A 45 -25.03 -15.92 -33.40
N THR A 46 -26.02 -15.87 -32.52
CA THR A 46 -27.34 -16.46 -32.78
C THR A 46 -28.15 -15.63 -33.77
N LEU A 47 -28.02 -14.30 -33.69
CA LEU A 47 -28.76 -13.35 -34.52
C LEU A 47 -28.15 -13.15 -35.91
N SER A 48 -26.88 -13.49 -36.12
CA SER A 48 -26.11 -13.26 -37.36
C SER A 48 -26.40 -14.26 -38.49
N ALA A 49 -27.65 -14.72 -38.61
CA ALA A 49 -28.12 -15.41 -39.79
C ALA A 49 -28.00 -14.50 -41.04
N PRO A 50 -27.70 -15.04 -42.23
CA PRO A 50 -27.57 -14.23 -43.45
C PRO A 50 -28.85 -13.41 -43.71
N GLY A 51 -28.73 -12.08 -43.78
CA GLY A 51 -29.84 -11.15 -44.01
C GLY A 51 -30.44 -10.51 -42.77
N ASN A 52 -29.91 -10.78 -41.57
CA ASN A 52 -30.39 -10.23 -40.31
C ASN A 52 -29.37 -9.25 -39.72
N GLU A 53 -29.27 -8.06 -40.32
CA GLU A 53 -28.40 -6.98 -39.85
C GLU A 53 -28.94 -6.37 -38.55
N LEU A 54 -28.02 -5.95 -37.67
CA LEU A 54 -28.40 -5.20 -36.48
C LEU A 54 -28.95 -3.84 -36.87
N THR A 55 -30.06 -3.46 -36.24
CA THR A 55 -30.60 -2.10 -36.32
C THR A 55 -29.66 -1.10 -35.65
N GLU A 56 -29.72 0.16 -36.08
CA GLU A 56 -28.93 1.25 -35.49
C GLU A 56 -29.12 1.35 -33.97
N ILE A 57 -30.35 1.18 -33.48
CA ILE A 57 -30.67 1.16 -32.04
C ILE A 57 -29.95 0.01 -31.32
N GLN A 58 -29.85 -1.17 -31.94
CA GLN A 58 -29.15 -2.30 -31.34
C GLN A 58 -27.64 -2.07 -31.29
N CYS A 59 -27.07 -1.42 -32.31
CA CYS A 59 -25.67 -1.01 -32.31
C CYS A 59 -25.37 0.00 -31.20
N ASP A 60 -26.23 1.02 -31.03
CA ASP A 60 -26.10 2.02 -29.97
C ASP A 60 -26.22 1.40 -28.57
N LEU A 61 -27.20 0.52 -28.36
CA LEU A 61 -27.34 -0.23 -27.11
C LEU A 61 -26.10 -1.07 -26.82
N MET A 62 -25.50 -1.69 -27.82
CA MET A 62 -24.28 -2.46 -27.65
C MET A 62 -23.08 -1.57 -27.28
N TYR A 63 -22.95 -0.42 -27.95
CA TYR A 63 -21.91 0.56 -27.62
C TYR A 63 -22.03 1.05 -26.17
N ASP A 64 -23.24 1.38 -25.73
CA ASP A 64 -23.49 1.90 -24.39
C ASP A 64 -23.33 0.85 -23.30
N ASN A 65 -23.88 -0.35 -23.50
CA ASN A 65 -23.88 -1.39 -22.47
C ASN A 65 -22.58 -2.18 -22.41
N VAL A 66 -21.81 -2.22 -23.50
CA VAL A 66 -20.55 -2.97 -23.56
C VAL A 66 -19.36 -2.02 -23.57
N ILE A 67 -19.21 -1.21 -24.62
CA ILE A 67 -17.98 -0.45 -24.84
C ILE A 67 -17.82 0.66 -23.78
N LYS A 68 -18.85 1.48 -23.56
CA LYS A 68 -18.79 2.53 -22.53
C LYS A 68 -18.63 1.92 -21.14
N LYS A 69 -19.33 0.83 -20.84
CA LYS A 69 -19.24 0.16 -19.54
C LYS A 69 -17.83 -0.37 -19.27
N VAL A 70 -17.23 -1.09 -20.22
CA VAL A 70 -15.83 -1.55 -20.13
C VAL A 70 -14.88 -0.38 -19.90
N ARG A 71 -15.00 0.68 -20.69
CA ARG A 71 -14.14 1.87 -20.57
C ARG A 71 -14.26 2.52 -19.19
N ASN A 72 -15.49 2.66 -18.68
CA ASN A 72 -15.75 3.25 -17.38
C ASN A 72 -15.17 2.39 -16.25
N THR A 73 -15.34 1.07 -16.30
CA THR A 73 -14.75 0.13 -15.31
C THR A 73 -13.22 0.22 -15.30
N ILE A 74 -12.56 0.23 -16.47
CA ILE A 74 -11.10 0.36 -16.54
C ILE A 74 -10.63 1.71 -15.99
N THR A 75 -11.37 2.79 -16.29
CA THR A 75 -11.05 4.13 -15.77
C THR A 75 -11.18 4.18 -14.25
N GLN A 76 -12.23 3.57 -13.70
CA GLN A 76 -12.43 3.44 -12.26
C GLN A 76 -11.24 2.69 -11.61
N PHE A 77 -10.85 1.54 -12.17
CA PHE A 77 -9.73 0.74 -11.65
C PHE A 77 -8.41 1.51 -11.66
N SER A 78 -8.16 2.29 -12.73
CA SER A 78 -6.98 3.15 -12.78
C SER A 78 -7.01 4.22 -11.68
N GLY A 79 -8.19 4.77 -11.37
CA GLY A 79 -8.37 5.71 -10.27
C GLY A 79 -8.09 5.09 -8.91
N GLU A 80 -8.70 3.94 -8.64
CA GLU A 80 -8.51 3.18 -7.40
C GLU A 80 -7.04 2.76 -7.20
N HIS A 81 -6.37 2.30 -8.26
CA HIS A 81 -4.95 1.98 -8.22
C HIS A 81 -4.10 3.21 -7.85
N ARG A 82 -4.44 4.39 -8.38
CA ARG A 82 -3.75 5.63 -8.01
C ARG A 82 -3.95 5.97 -6.53
N ASP A 83 -5.17 5.76 -6.01
CA ASP A 83 -5.50 6.05 -4.61
C ASP A 83 -4.81 5.09 -3.63
N ILE A 84 -4.47 3.88 -4.07
CA ILE A 84 -3.63 2.94 -3.32
C ILE A 84 -2.25 3.53 -3.04
N HIS A 85 -1.59 4.18 -4.02
CA HIS A 85 -0.27 4.79 -3.82
C HIS A 85 -0.27 5.79 -2.66
N SER A 86 -1.33 6.60 -2.54
CA SER A 86 -1.48 7.54 -1.43
C SER A 86 -1.53 6.85 -0.06
N SER A 87 -2.07 5.62 -0.02
CA SER A 87 -2.23 4.83 1.20
C SER A 87 -0.89 4.18 1.58
N VAL A 88 -0.15 3.66 0.59
CA VAL A 88 1.21 3.12 0.78
C VAL A 88 2.17 4.20 1.29
N SER A 89 2.11 5.42 0.74
CA SER A 89 2.92 6.55 1.21
C SER A 89 2.68 6.91 2.69
N ARG A 90 1.50 6.60 3.26
CA ARG A 90 1.25 6.82 4.70
C ARG A 90 2.07 5.89 5.57
N ILE A 91 2.32 4.64 5.13
CA ILE A 91 3.19 3.70 5.84
C ILE A 91 4.60 4.28 5.91
N GLY A 92 5.14 4.76 4.77
CA GLY A 92 6.46 5.40 4.74
C GLY A 92 6.55 6.58 5.72
N LYS A 93 5.57 7.47 5.70
CA LYS A 93 5.50 8.59 6.66
C LYS A 93 5.38 8.13 8.12
N ALA A 94 4.68 7.03 8.38
CA ALA A 94 4.58 6.46 9.72
C ALA A 94 5.92 5.87 10.17
N ILE A 95 6.67 5.24 9.28
CA ILE A 95 8.03 4.77 9.55
C ILE A 95 8.92 5.96 9.90
N ASP A 96 8.99 6.98 9.03
CA ASP A 96 9.82 8.17 9.24
C ASP A 96 9.51 8.88 10.57
N LYS A 97 8.24 8.92 10.96
CA LYS A 97 7.80 9.55 12.21
C LYS A 97 8.18 8.74 13.47
N ASN A 98 8.11 7.41 13.39
CA ASN A 98 8.25 6.55 14.56
C ASN A 98 9.67 5.98 14.73
N PHE A 99 10.46 5.95 13.66
CA PHE A 99 11.82 5.44 13.65
C PHE A 99 12.78 6.55 13.24
N ILE A 100 13.13 7.39 14.22
CA ILE A 100 14.13 8.46 14.05
C ILE A 100 15.51 7.80 13.90
N SER A 101 16.39 8.37 13.07
CA SER A 101 17.78 7.90 12.92
C SER A 101 18.64 8.07 14.18
N ASP A 102 18.09 8.67 15.24
CA ASP A 102 18.77 8.86 16.52
C ASP A 102 18.62 7.60 17.38
N TYR A 103 19.73 6.87 17.48
CA TYR A 103 19.88 5.65 18.28
C TYR A 103 19.88 5.92 19.80
N ALA A 104 19.69 7.17 20.25
CA ALA A 104 19.51 7.48 21.66
C ALA A 104 18.40 6.64 22.32
N SER A 105 17.39 6.21 21.56
CA SER A 105 16.31 5.32 22.03
C SER A 105 16.69 3.82 22.07
N VAL A 106 17.85 3.45 21.55
CA VAL A 106 18.45 2.10 21.62
C VAL A 106 19.48 2.04 22.75
N ASN A 107 19.78 3.15 23.43
CA ASN A 107 20.51 3.09 24.67
C ASN A 107 19.70 2.25 25.66
N ASN A 108 20.34 1.20 26.14
CA ASN A 108 19.85 0.55 27.33
C ASN A 108 20.22 1.48 28.50
N ASP A 109 19.22 2.15 29.07
CA ASP A 109 19.39 3.09 30.19
C ASP A 109 20.15 2.46 31.37
N THR A 110 20.11 1.13 31.49
CA THR A 110 20.82 0.36 32.53
C THR A 110 22.31 0.13 32.23
N VAL A 111 22.80 0.48 31.03
CA VAL A 111 24.21 0.24 30.62
C VAL A 111 25.19 0.93 31.56
N PHE A 112 24.86 2.09 32.11
CA PHE A 112 25.74 2.81 33.04
C PHE A 112 25.31 2.70 34.51
N GLU A 113 24.28 1.90 34.82
CA GLU A 113 23.81 1.71 36.20
C GLU A 113 24.70 0.73 36.99
N SER A 114 25.42 -0.18 36.32
CA SER A 114 26.33 -1.07 36.99
C SER A 114 27.65 -0.37 37.34
N ALA A 115 28.11 -0.55 38.58
CA ALA A 115 29.38 0.04 39.05
C ALA A 115 30.57 -0.34 38.15
N ALA A 116 30.56 -1.55 37.57
CA ALA A 116 31.58 -2.00 36.63
C ALA A 116 31.58 -1.17 35.34
N ASN A 117 30.41 -0.91 34.76
CA ASN A 117 30.31 -0.12 33.53
C ASN A 117 30.58 1.37 33.79
N THR A 118 30.20 1.91 34.94
CA THR A 118 30.58 3.27 35.35
C THR A 118 32.10 3.41 35.48
N GLN A 119 32.78 2.40 36.05
CA GLN A 119 34.24 2.42 36.18
C GLN A 119 34.93 2.39 34.81
N ILE A 120 34.45 1.55 33.89
CA ILE A 120 34.96 1.51 32.50
C ILE A 120 34.75 2.85 31.81
N LEU A 121 33.57 3.47 31.95
CA LEU A 121 33.30 4.78 31.38
C LEU A 121 34.26 5.85 31.92
N ASN A 122 34.46 5.89 33.24
CA ASN A 122 35.39 6.83 33.87
C ASN A 122 36.82 6.63 33.39
N GLN A 123 37.27 5.38 33.23
CA GLN A 123 38.59 5.10 32.69
C GLN A 123 38.76 5.63 31.26
N VAL A 124 37.76 5.41 30.39
CA VAL A 124 37.78 5.90 29.01
C VAL A 124 37.82 7.43 28.97
N ILE A 125 37.07 8.11 29.85
CA ILE A 125 37.06 9.58 29.96
C ILE A 125 38.44 10.09 30.40
N VAL A 126 39.05 9.49 31.42
CA VAL A 126 40.37 9.86 31.93
C VAL A 126 41.45 9.64 30.87
N GLU A 127 41.43 8.48 30.18
CA GLU A 127 42.36 8.21 29.08
C GLU A 127 42.22 9.21 27.93
N HIS A 128 41.00 9.65 27.63
CA HIS A 128 40.76 10.68 26.62
C HIS A 128 41.34 12.03 27.04
N PHE A 129 41.09 12.48 28.27
CA PHE A 129 41.63 13.75 28.76
C PHE A 129 43.15 13.73 28.88
N LEU A 130 43.75 12.59 29.24
CA LEU A 130 45.20 12.43 29.25
C LEU A 130 45.78 12.61 27.84
N ARG A 131 45.15 12.01 26.82
CA ARG A 131 45.56 12.17 25.40
C ARG A 131 45.42 13.61 24.90
N GLN A 132 44.47 14.37 25.45
CA GLN A 132 44.25 15.78 25.11
C GLN A 132 45.12 16.74 25.93
N GLY A 133 45.91 16.24 26.90
CA GLY A 133 46.72 17.07 27.79
C GLY A 133 45.88 17.92 28.75
N MET A 134 44.66 17.50 29.07
CA MET A 134 43.72 18.25 29.93
C MET A 134 43.66 17.75 31.38
N LEU A 135 44.61 16.89 31.77
CA LEU A 135 44.81 16.44 33.14
C LEU A 135 46.21 16.90 33.57
N GLU A 136 46.30 18.15 34.02
CA GLU A 136 47.41 18.66 34.84
C GLU A 136 46.98 18.74 36.31
#